data_AF-A0A352JNF6-F1
#
_entry.id   AF-A0A352JNF6-F1
#
_cell.length_a   1.000
_cell.length_b   1.000
_cell.length_c   1.000
_cell.angle_alpha   90.00
_cell.angle_beta   90.00
_cell.angle_gamma   90.00
#
_symmetry.space_group_name_H-M   'P 1'
#
loop_
_entity.id
_entity.type
_entity.pdbx_description
1 polymer ?
#
loop_
_entity_poly.entity_id
_entity_poly.type
_entity_poly.pdbx_seq_one_letter_code
_entity_poly.pdbx_strand_id
1 'polypeptide(L)'
;MLYSKIKMDLTTAQKAADSKLVRVLKLMSSELSYAQVDFKGGELPDEEVVRVLMKEAKKRKDSIEIYEKVGSPERVAEEKFELGVIESYLPQMMSEAEVEAEVAKVAVETGLVGGRLMGAVMGKLKGRVEGGVVKKIVDERFTDNG
;
A
#
# COMPACT_ATOMS: atom_id res chain seq x y z
N MET A 1 -4.33 -15.24 -6.38
CA MET A 1 -4.09 -14.78 -5.01
C MET A 1 -2.67 -14.27 -4.90
N LEU A 2 -2.55 -13.00 -4.56
CA LEU A 2 -1.32 -12.20 -4.57
C LEU A 2 -0.30 -12.75 -3.56
N TYR A 3 -0.76 -13.20 -2.39
CA TYR A 3 0.13 -13.76 -1.37
C TYR A 3 0.83 -15.04 -1.86
N SER A 4 0.08 -15.95 -2.49
CA SER A 4 0.64 -17.16 -3.10
C SER A 4 1.64 -16.84 -4.22
N LYS A 5 1.39 -15.78 -5.02
CA LYS A 5 2.33 -15.30 -6.03
C LYS A 5 3.66 -14.86 -5.40
N ILE A 6 3.62 -14.08 -4.33
CA ILE A 6 4.84 -13.60 -3.63
C ILE A 6 5.67 -14.77 -3.10
N LYS A 7 5.03 -15.83 -2.55
CA LYS A 7 5.73 -17.04 -2.11
C LYS A 7 6.41 -17.79 -3.27
N MET A 8 5.74 -17.87 -4.42
CA MET A 8 6.30 -18.48 -5.63
C MET A 8 7.48 -17.67 -6.19
N ASP A 9 7.35 -16.35 -6.24
CA ASP A 9 8.40 -15.46 -6.71
C ASP A 9 9.61 -15.51 -5.77
N LEU A 10 9.41 -15.61 -4.45
CA LEU A 10 10.49 -15.82 -3.49
C LEU A 10 11.26 -17.11 -3.80
N THR A 11 10.55 -18.21 -4.04
CA THR A 11 11.17 -19.49 -4.41
C THR A 11 11.96 -19.36 -5.71
N THR A 12 11.43 -18.61 -6.68
CA THR A 12 12.09 -18.35 -7.96
C THR A 12 13.37 -17.52 -7.79
N ALA A 13 13.30 -16.45 -6.98
CA ALA A 13 14.45 -15.60 -6.66
C ALA A 13 15.56 -16.38 -5.92
N GLN A 14 15.18 -17.30 -5.03
CA GLN A 14 16.13 -18.20 -4.35
C GLN A 14 16.87 -19.10 -5.34
N LYS A 15 16.16 -19.68 -6.31
CA LYS A 15 16.77 -20.52 -7.36
C LYS A 15 17.68 -19.73 -8.29
N ALA A 16 17.33 -18.47 -8.57
CA ALA A 16 18.12 -17.55 -9.38
C ALA A 16 19.31 -16.94 -8.61
N ALA A 17 19.45 -17.22 -7.31
CA ALA A 17 20.44 -16.61 -6.42
C ALA A 17 20.41 -15.07 -6.42
N ASP A 18 19.24 -14.46 -6.68
CA ASP A 18 19.05 -13.01 -6.61
C ASP A 18 18.90 -12.58 -5.14
N SER A 19 20.04 -12.40 -4.48
CA SER A 19 20.10 -12.07 -3.05
C SER A 19 19.31 -10.79 -2.69
N LYS A 20 19.28 -9.80 -3.58
CA LYS A 20 18.54 -8.55 -3.36
C LYS A 20 17.04 -8.81 -3.38
N LEU A 21 16.55 -9.48 -4.43
CA LEU A 21 15.13 -9.79 -4.56
C LEU A 21 14.66 -10.76 -3.46
N VAL A 22 15.48 -11.76 -3.11
CA VAL A 22 15.20 -12.70 -2.01
C VAL A 22 14.98 -11.96 -0.69
N ARG A 23 15.80 -10.95 -0.38
CA ARG A 23 15.66 -10.19 0.86
C ARG A 23 14.33 -9.46 0.92
N VAL A 24 13.94 -8.77 -0.15
CA VAL A 24 12.69 -8.00 -0.19
C VAL A 24 11.47 -8.93 -0.12
N LEU A 25 11.47 -10.02 -0.91
CA LEU A 25 10.36 -10.97 -0.93
C LEU A 25 10.21 -11.75 0.39
N LYS A 26 11.32 -12.01 1.11
CA LYS A 26 11.27 -12.55 2.48
C LYS A 26 10.61 -11.59 3.45
N LEU A 27 11.02 -10.32 3.44
CA LEU A 27 10.42 -9.27 4.29
C LEU A 27 8.91 -9.18 4.02
N MET A 28 8.51 -9.06 2.76
CA MET A 28 7.10 -9.02 2.37
C MET A 28 6.34 -10.27 2.83
N SER A 29 6.92 -11.46 2.64
CA SER A 29 6.29 -12.72 3.07
C SER A 29 6.10 -12.78 4.59
N SER A 30 7.05 -12.24 5.37
CA SER A 30 6.94 -12.15 6.83
C SER A 30 5.82 -11.21 7.25
N GLU A 31 5.76 -9.99 6.69
CA GLU A 31 4.69 -9.02 7.00
C GLU A 31 3.30 -9.57 6.65
N LEU A 32 3.18 -10.27 5.51
CA LEU A 32 1.94 -10.93 5.12
C LEU A 32 1.61 -12.14 6.00
N SER A 33 2.60 -12.84 6.54
CA SER A 33 2.38 -13.92 7.52
C SER A 33 1.83 -13.37 8.82
N TYR A 34 2.37 -12.25 9.31
CA TYR A 34 1.83 -11.58 10.50
C TYR A 34 0.39 -11.11 10.27
N ALA A 35 0.11 -10.46 9.14
CA ALA A 35 -1.24 -10.04 8.78
C ALA A 35 -2.21 -11.23 8.66
N GLN A 36 -1.76 -12.37 8.13
CA GLN A 36 -2.56 -13.59 8.05
C GLN A 36 -2.93 -14.14 9.43
N VAL A 37 -1.98 -14.14 10.37
CA VAL A 37 -2.23 -14.56 11.76
C VAL A 37 -3.25 -13.63 12.41
N ASP A 38 -3.11 -12.32 12.20
CA ASP A 38 -4.03 -11.30 12.75
C ASP A 38 -5.44 -11.39 12.16
N PHE A 39 -5.56 -11.75 10.87
CA PHE A 39 -6.85 -11.88 10.18
C PHE A 39 -7.73 -12.99 10.76
N LYS A 40 -7.15 -14.04 11.37
CA LYS A 40 -7.85 -15.20 11.99
C LYS A 40 -8.83 -15.97 11.09
N GLY A 41 -8.94 -15.62 9.80
CA GLY A 41 -9.90 -16.15 8.83
C GLY A 41 -9.33 -17.13 7.80
N GLY A 42 -8.09 -17.60 7.96
CA GLY A 42 -7.46 -18.53 7.01
C GLY A 42 -6.56 -17.82 6.00
N GLU A 43 -6.83 -17.98 4.69
CA GLU A 43 -6.03 -17.34 3.64
C GLU A 43 -6.27 -15.83 3.60
N LEU A 44 -5.19 -15.05 3.51
CA LEU A 44 -5.24 -13.60 3.50
C LEU A 44 -5.79 -13.12 2.14
N PRO A 45 -6.93 -12.41 2.08
CA PRO A 45 -7.49 -11.93 0.82
C PRO A 45 -6.59 -10.88 0.18
N ASP A 46 -6.63 -10.79 -1.16
CA ASP A 46 -5.76 -9.88 -1.92
C ASP A 46 -5.91 -8.41 -1.50
N GLU A 47 -7.09 -8.00 -1.01
CA GLU A 47 -7.33 -6.66 -0.48
C GLU A 47 -6.48 -6.36 0.78
N GLU A 48 -6.38 -7.32 1.70
CA GLU A 48 -5.52 -7.18 2.88
C GLU A 48 -4.04 -7.30 2.51
N VAL A 49 -3.69 -8.12 1.51
CA VAL A 49 -2.32 -8.17 0.96
C VAL A 49 -1.93 -6.79 0.43
N VAL A 50 -2.77 -6.19 -0.42
CA VAL A 50 -2.54 -4.84 -0.97
C VAL A 50 -2.39 -3.83 0.16
N ARG A 51 -3.26 -3.86 1.17
CA ARG A 51 -3.18 -2.96 2.33
C ARG A 51 -1.85 -3.06 3.07
N VAL A 52 -1.34 -4.28 3.31
CA VAL A 52 -0.03 -4.50 3.94
C VAL A 52 1.10 -3.96 3.05
N LEU A 53 1.08 -4.28 1.76
CA LEU A 53 2.12 -3.83 0.82
C LEU A 53 2.15 -2.31 0.66
N MET A 54 0.99 -1.65 0.68
CA MET A 54 0.91 -0.19 0.66
C MET A 54 1.57 0.45 1.89
N LYS A 55 1.39 -0.15 3.06
CA LYS A 55 2.06 0.30 4.30
C LYS A 55 3.57 0.15 4.17
N GLU A 56 4.06 -0.96 3.64
CA GLU A 56 5.49 -1.16 3.42
C GLU A 56 6.06 -0.19 2.37
N ALA A 57 5.35 0.05 1.27
CA ALA A 57 5.72 1.04 0.26
C ALA A 57 5.85 2.45 0.87
N LYS A 58 4.90 2.84 1.74
CA LYS A 58 4.97 4.12 2.47
C LYS A 58 6.23 4.21 3.33
N LYS A 59 6.54 3.16 4.11
CA LYS A 59 7.76 3.12 4.94
C LYS A 59 9.03 3.31 4.09
N ARG A 60 9.11 2.70 2.89
CA ARG A 60 10.25 2.90 1.99
C ARG A 60 10.33 4.35 1.50
N LYS A 61 9.20 4.97 1.12
CA LYS A 61 9.12 6.38 0.71
C LYS A 61 9.61 7.32 1.83
N ASP A 62 9.13 7.12 3.05
CA ASP A 62 9.54 7.90 4.22
C ASP A 62 11.06 7.71 4.49
N SER A 63 11.58 6.49 4.40
CA SER A 63 13.02 6.20 4.52
C SER A 63 13.87 6.85 3.43
N ILE A 64 13.40 6.87 2.17
CA ILE A 64 14.07 7.53 1.05
C ILE A 64 14.27 9.00 1.38
N GLU A 65 13.22 9.70 1.81
CA GLU A 65 13.30 11.12 2.15
C GLU A 65 14.30 11.38 3.29
N ILE A 66 14.31 10.52 4.31
CA ILE A 66 15.25 10.63 5.44
C ILE A 66 16.68 10.44 4.94
N TYR A 67 16.96 9.41 4.13
CA TYR A 67 18.30 9.13 3.63
C TYR A 67 18.81 10.14 2.61
N GLU A 68 17.92 10.73 1.81
CA GLU A 68 18.25 11.86 0.94
C GLU A 68 18.68 13.08 1.77
N LYS A 69 17.94 13.40 2.85
CA LYS A 69 18.26 14.53 3.75
C LYS A 69 19.60 14.41 4.46
N VAL A 70 20.01 13.20 4.85
CA VAL A 70 21.30 12.95 5.52
C VAL A 70 22.44 12.62 4.56
N GLY A 71 22.21 12.69 3.24
CA GLY A 71 23.24 12.48 2.23
C GLY A 71 23.74 11.04 2.13
N SER A 72 22.86 10.04 2.24
CA SER A 72 23.21 8.61 2.17
C SER A 72 22.73 7.95 0.86
N PRO A 73 23.41 8.16 -0.27
CA PRO A 73 22.93 7.72 -1.59
C PRO A 73 22.84 6.19 -1.74
N GLU A 74 23.70 5.43 -1.05
CA GLU A 74 23.65 3.96 -1.06
C GLU A 74 22.34 3.45 -0.44
N ARG A 75 21.92 4.04 0.69
CA ARG A 75 20.66 3.69 1.34
C ARG A 75 19.46 4.14 0.54
N VAL A 76 19.54 5.30 -0.11
CA VAL A 76 18.49 5.76 -1.05
C VAL A 76 18.30 4.77 -2.19
N ALA A 77 19.40 4.27 -2.77
CA ALA A 77 19.33 3.28 -3.85
C ALA A 77 18.74 1.95 -3.37
N GLU A 78 19.08 1.52 -2.16
CA GLU A 78 18.51 0.33 -1.52
C GLU A 78 16.99 0.48 -1.33
N GLU A 79 16.54 1.55 -0.67
CA GLU A 79 15.11 1.78 -0.43
C GLU A 79 14.31 1.95 -1.74
N LYS A 80 14.88 2.60 -2.77
CA LYS A 80 14.25 2.72 -4.10
C LYS A 80 14.10 1.36 -4.78
N PHE A 81 15.09 0.47 -4.64
CA PHE A 81 14.98 -0.90 -5.14
C PHE A 81 13.88 -1.67 -4.41
N GLU A 82 13.87 -1.63 -3.07
CA GLU A 82 12.83 -2.31 -2.29
C GLU A 82 11.43 -1.79 -2.62
N LEU A 83 11.29 -0.47 -2.74
CA LEU A 83 10.04 0.19 -3.14
C LEU A 83 9.55 -0.29 -4.50
N GLY A 84 10.43 -0.33 -5.51
CA GLY A 84 10.06 -0.79 -6.85
C GLY A 84 9.59 -2.25 -6.88
N VAL A 85 10.21 -3.13 -6.08
CA VAL A 85 9.75 -4.51 -5.92
C VAL A 85 8.36 -4.55 -5.28
N ILE A 86 8.13 -3.79 -4.19
CA ILE A 86 6.82 -3.74 -3.52
C ILE A 86 5.73 -3.21 -4.48
N GLU A 87 6.00 -2.10 -5.17
CA GLU A 87 5.06 -1.47 -6.10
C GLU A 87 4.70 -2.37 -7.29
N SER A 88 5.58 -3.31 -7.68
CA SER A 88 5.28 -4.30 -8.73
C SER A 88 4.14 -5.27 -8.38
N TYR A 89 3.78 -5.38 -7.09
CA TYR A 89 2.66 -6.20 -6.61
C TYR A 89 1.41 -5.38 -6.27
N LEU A 90 1.52 -4.05 -6.30
CA LEU A 90 0.39 -3.16 -6.05
C LEU A 90 -0.38 -2.90 -7.35
N PRO A 91 -1.70 -2.67 -7.27
CA PRO A 91 -2.42 -2.10 -8.41
C PRO A 91 -1.87 -0.71 -8.71
N GLN A 92 -2.16 -0.19 -9.91
CA GLN A 92 -1.79 1.17 -10.25
C GLN A 92 -2.42 2.16 -9.26
N MET A 93 -1.55 2.78 -8.47
CA MET A 93 -1.90 3.76 -7.46
C MET A 93 -2.37 5.04 -8.11
N MET A 94 -3.46 5.60 -7.59
CA MET A 94 -3.94 6.91 -7.99
C MET A 94 -3.09 8.00 -7.33
N SER A 95 -2.85 9.08 -8.07
CA SER A 95 -2.27 10.30 -7.54
C SER A 95 -3.22 10.99 -6.56
N GLU A 96 -2.69 11.83 -5.65
CA GLU A 96 -3.51 12.57 -4.67
C GLU A 96 -4.63 13.39 -5.36
N ALA A 97 -4.34 14.00 -6.50
CA ALA A 97 -5.34 14.74 -7.29
C ALA A 97 -6.45 13.84 -7.87
N GLU A 98 -6.11 12.64 -8.35
CA GLU A 98 -7.10 11.67 -8.81
C GLU A 98 -7.94 11.13 -7.64
N VAL A 99 -7.32 10.91 -6.47
CA VAL A 99 -8.06 10.52 -5.25
C VAL A 99 -9.03 11.62 -4.86
N GLU A 100 -8.59 12.87 -4.85
CA GLU A 100 -9.42 14.02 -4.51
C GLU A 100 -10.65 14.15 -5.43
N ALA A 101 -10.44 14.02 -6.75
CA ALA A 101 -11.51 14.06 -7.72
C ALA A 101 -12.53 12.93 -7.50
N GLU A 102 -12.06 11.72 -7.21
CA GLU A 102 -12.95 10.59 -6.97
C GLU A 102 -13.70 10.70 -5.64
N VAL A 103 -13.04 11.18 -4.56
CA VAL A 103 -13.70 11.42 -3.27
C VAL A 103 -14.83 12.43 -3.44
N ALA A 104 -14.57 13.55 -4.13
CA ALA A 104 -15.59 14.57 -4.39
C ALA A 104 -16.76 14.01 -5.20
N LYS A 105 -16.47 13.20 -6.22
CA LYS A 105 -17.49 12.54 -7.04
C LYS A 105 -18.37 11.61 -6.19
N VAL A 106 -17.76 10.75 -5.37
CA VAL A 106 -18.52 9.83 -4.48
C VAL A 106 -19.36 10.61 -3.48
N ALA A 107 -18.83 11.70 -2.92
CA ALA A 107 -19.57 12.57 -2.01
C ALA A 107 -20.83 13.15 -2.68
N VAL A 108 -20.70 13.66 -3.92
CA VAL A 108 -21.83 14.21 -4.69
C VAL A 108 -22.85 13.12 -5.06
N GLU A 109 -22.39 11.96 -5.53
CA GLU A 109 -23.26 10.86 -5.97
C GLU A 109 -24.08 10.25 -4.81
N THR A 110 -23.51 10.23 -3.59
CA THR A 110 -24.08 9.50 -2.45
C THR A 110 -24.64 10.41 -1.35
N GLY A 111 -24.24 11.68 -1.32
CA GLY A 111 -24.52 12.60 -0.20
C GLY A 111 -23.83 12.20 1.11
N LEU A 112 -22.85 11.28 1.08
CA LEU A 112 -22.14 10.83 2.27
C LEU A 112 -21.02 11.81 2.66
N VAL A 113 -20.78 11.90 3.97
CA VAL A 113 -19.68 12.67 4.59
C VAL A 113 -18.93 11.81 5.62
N GLY A 114 -17.79 12.30 6.09
CA GLY A 114 -16.99 11.73 7.17
C GLY A 114 -16.63 10.26 6.96
N GLY A 115 -16.69 9.47 8.03
CA GLY A 115 -16.31 8.05 8.00
C GLY A 115 -17.14 7.20 7.03
N ARG A 116 -18.40 7.60 6.74
CA ARG A 116 -19.25 6.89 5.77
C ARG A 116 -18.75 7.11 4.33
N LEU A 117 -18.37 8.35 4.00
CA LEU A 117 -17.76 8.66 2.71
C LEU A 117 -16.43 7.92 2.54
N MET A 118 -15.60 7.88 3.59
CA MET A 118 -14.35 7.13 3.58
C MET A 118 -14.57 5.65 3.26
N GLY A 119 -15.53 5.00 3.93
CA GLY A 119 -15.88 3.60 3.65
C GLY A 119 -16.34 3.36 2.21
N ALA A 120 -17.17 4.24 1.67
CA ALA A 120 -17.65 4.16 0.29
C ALA A 120 -16.51 4.31 -0.73
N VAL A 121 -15.62 5.28 -0.54
CA VAL A 121 -14.46 5.52 -1.42
C VAL A 121 -13.51 4.32 -1.38
N MET A 122 -13.16 3.82 -0.19
CA MET A 122 -12.26 2.68 -0.04
C MET A 122 -12.82 1.42 -0.71
N GLY A 123 -14.13 1.16 -0.57
CA GLY A 123 -14.81 0.04 -1.25
C GLY A 123 -14.85 0.19 -2.77
N LYS A 124 -15.03 1.42 -3.29
CA LYS A 124 -15.03 1.71 -4.73
C LYS A 124 -13.64 1.56 -5.35
N LEU A 125 -12.61 2.03 -4.64
CA LEU A 125 -11.25 2.13 -5.17
C LEU A 125 -10.37 0.91 -4.89
N LYS A 126 -10.83 -0.05 -4.07
CA LYS A 126 -10.27 -1.41 -3.92
C LYS A 126 -8.74 -1.46 -3.81
N GLY A 127 -8.17 -0.64 -2.93
CA GLY A 127 -6.71 -0.62 -2.67
C GLY A 127 -5.87 0.11 -3.73
N ARG A 128 -6.48 0.87 -4.64
CA ARG A 128 -5.78 1.79 -5.55
C ARG A 128 -5.44 3.15 -4.91
N VAL A 129 -5.83 3.33 -3.65
CA VAL A 129 -5.67 4.59 -2.91
C VAL A 129 -5.19 4.34 -1.50
N GLU A 130 -4.34 5.23 -0.99
CA GLU A 130 -3.90 5.18 0.39
C GLU A 130 -5.01 5.69 1.31
N GLY A 131 -5.42 4.87 2.28
CA GLY A 131 -6.46 5.26 3.24
C GLY A 131 -6.12 6.53 4.02
N GLY A 132 -4.83 6.81 4.27
CA GLY A 132 -4.39 8.06 4.88
C GLY A 132 -4.68 9.29 4.00
N VAL A 133 -4.49 9.18 2.69
CA VAL A 133 -4.79 10.25 1.72
C VAL A 133 -6.31 10.48 1.64
N VAL A 134 -7.10 9.41 1.55
CA VAL A 134 -8.57 9.50 1.57
C VAL A 134 -9.04 10.17 2.86
N LYS A 135 -8.52 9.75 4.02
CA LYS A 135 -8.86 10.33 5.31
C LYS A 135 -8.56 11.82 5.36
N LYS A 136 -7.35 12.24 4.94
CA LYS A 136 -6.95 13.65 4.88
C LYS A 136 -7.95 14.48 4.06
N ILE A 137 -8.26 14.04 2.84
CA ILE A 137 -9.17 14.77 1.94
C ILE A 137 -10.59 14.87 2.54
N VAL A 138 -11.09 13.77 3.10
CA VAL A 138 -12.41 13.75 3.76
C VAL A 138 -12.43 14.68 4.97
N ASP A 139 -11.41 14.63 5.83
CA ASP A 139 -11.31 15.47 7.02
C ASP A 139 -11.14 16.96 6.69
N GLU A 140 -10.54 17.30 5.55
CA GLU A 140 -10.35 18.70 5.13
C GLU A 140 -11.60 19.30 4.47
N ARG A 141 -12.44 18.49 3.81
CA ARG A 141 -13.45 19.00 2.86
C ARG A 141 -14.85 18.42 2.99
N PHE A 142 -14.99 17.29 3.68
CA PHE A 142 -16.23 16.52 3.75
C PHE A 142 -16.49 16.02 5.18
N THR A 143 -16.23 16.85 6.18
CA THR A 143 -16.52 16.53 7.59
C THR A 143 -18.01 16.61 7.87
N ASP A 144 -18.46 15.76 8.80
CA ASP A 144 -19.79 15.87 9.37
C ASP A 144 -19.77 17.03 10.36
N ASN A 145 -20.03 18.24 9.88
CA ASN A 145 -20.29 19.39 10.73
C ASN A 145 -21.72 19.24 11.26
N GLY A 146 -21.87 18.46 12.33
CA GLY A 146 -23.14 18.32 13.04
C GLY A 146 -23.76 19.68 13.39
#